data_AF-A0A3B0RYR9-F1
#
_entry.id   AF-A0A3B0RYR9-F1
#
_cell.length_a   1.000
_cell.length_b   1.000
_cell.length_c   1.000
_cell.angle_alpha   90.00
_cell.angle_beta   90.00
_cell.angle_gamma   90.00
#
_symmetry.space_group_name_H-M   'P 1'
#
loop_
_entity.id
_entity.type
_entity.pdbx_description
1 polymer ?
#
loop_
_entity_poly.entity_id
_entity_poly.type
_entity_poly.pdbx_seq_one_letter_code
_entity_poly.pdbx_strand_id
1 'polypeptide(L)'
;SDLVVTPLADILDAEGADLLDQMIEARRWDIYRDPFEDGAHFTRHLEHTAGHLLLVAARALGAVEAAPLMDAGYAHGLAGWLRAVPALEQAGRVPMVDGRAEAVKALAAKGLTRLKRAREKRGQIAAARPALLPLWQTGAILKRARNDPRRVAEGRLDSAPALSRLRLMARAASGRW
;
A
#
# COMPACT_ATOMS: atom_id res chain seq x y z
N SER A 1 23.10 20.87 7.57
CA SER A 1 21.65 20.95 7.85
C SER A 1 21.02 19.69 7.32
N ASP A 2 20.54 18.83 8.21
CA ASP A 2 19.85 17.62 7.80
C ASP A 2 18.39 17.98 7.49
N LEU A 3 18.09 18.24 6.22
CA LEU A 3 16.82 18.82 5.78
C LEU A 3 15.62 17.87 5.95
N VAL A 4 15.85 16.61 6.31
CA VAL A 4 14.82 15.58 6.46
C VAL A 4 14.80 15.02 7.87
N VAL A 5 15.96 14.70 8.46
CA VAL A 5 16.01 14.02 9.76
C VAL A 5 15.51 14.92 10.89
N THR A 6 15.95 16.19 10.93
CA THR A 6 15.57 17.10 12.03
C THR A 6 14.06 17.37 12.06
N PRO A 7 13.39 17.74 10.94
CA PRO A 7 11.94 17.95 10.96
C PRO A 7 11.14 16.68 11.22
N LEU A 8 11.65 15.51 10.83
CA LEU A 8 10.98 14.23 11.09
C LEU A 8 11.05 13.86 12.58
N ALA A 9 12.19 14.09 13.23
CA ALA A 9 12.36 13.82 14.66
C ALA A 9 11.39 14.64 15.53
N ASP A 10 11.06 15.86 15.10
CA ASP A 10 10.13 16.74 15.84
C ASP A 10 8.67 16.25 15.83
N ILE A 11 8.30 15.38 14.89
CA ILE A 11 6.91 14.90 14.71
C ILE A 11 6.74 13.40 15.00
N LEU A 12 7.84 12.67 15.20
CA LEU A 12 7.84 11.22 15.35
C LEU A 12 7.84 10.83 16.83
N ASP A 13 6.87 10.03 17.24
CA ASP A 13 6.87 9.40 18.56
C ASP A 13 7.68 8.09 18.55
N ALA A 14 7.98 7.56 19.74
CA ALA A 14 8.78 6.34 19.89
C ALA A 14 8.19 5.14 19.11
N GLU A 15 6.88 4.96 19.17
CA GLU A 15 6.20 3.90 18.43
C GLU A 15 6.31 4.11 16.90
N GLY A 16 6.20 5.35 16.44
CA GLY A 16 6.41 5.70 15.04
C GLY A 16 7.83 5.40 14.56
N ALA A 17 8.85 5.66 15.40
CA ALA A 17 10.23 5.31 15.11
C ALA A 17 10.41 3.79 14.96
N ASP A 18 9.90 3.00 15.91
CA ASP A 18 9.95 1.54 15.84
C ASP A 18 9.26 0.97 14.59
N LEU A 19 8.16 1.59 14.16
CA LEU A 19 7.44 1.23 12.94
C LEU A 19 8.26 1.53 11.67
N LEU A 20 8.98 2.66 11.64
CA LEU A 20 9.87 3.02 10.53
C LEU A 20 11.12 2.14 10.48
N ASP A 21 11.68 1.75 11.63
CA ASP A 21 12.80 0.80 11.68
C ASP A 21 12.39 -0.57 11.11
N GLN A 22 11.20 -1.07 11.49
CA GLN A 22 10.64 -2.30 10.89
C GLN A 22 10.38 -2.17 9.38
N MET A 23 10.01 -0.98 8.91
CA MET A 23 9.89 -0.70 7.47
C MET A 23 11.25 -0.79 6.77
N ILE A 24 12.31 -0.20 7.36
CA ILE A 24 13.66 -0.22 6.81
C ILE A 24 14.17 -1.66 6.70
N GLU A 25 14.00 -2.46 7.76
CA GLU A 25 14.38 -3.88 7.73
C GLU A 25 13.61 -4.65 6.65
N ALA A 26 12.31 -4.41 6.47
CA ALA A 26 11.53 -5.05 5.42
C ALA A 26 12.02 -4.69 3.99
N ARG A 27 12.60 -3.50 3.80
CA ARG A 27 13.19 -3.06 2.53
C ARG A 27 14.50 -3.75 2.19
N ARG A 28 15.09 -4.53 3.10
CA ARG A 28 16.26 -5.37 2.76
C ARG A 28 15.95 -6.35 1.64
N TRP A 29 14.70 -6.76 1.49
CA TRP A 29 14.26 -7.52 0.31
C TRP A 29 14.67 -6.81 -0.99
N ASP A 30 14.55 -5.48 -1.08
CA ASP A 30 14.90 -4.70 -2.28
C ASP A 30 16.39 -4.85 -2.67
N ILE A 31 17.27 -5.17 -1.72
CA ILE A 31 18.72 -5.29 -1.92
C ILE A 31 19.11 -6.68 -2.47
N TYR A 32 18.42 -7.74 -2.04
CA TYR A 32 18.72 -9.13 -2.40
C TYR A 32 17.80 -9.65 -3.51
N ARG A 33 18.20 -10.69 -4.24
CA ARG A 33 17.38 -11.28 -5.32
C ARG A 33 16.45 -12.41 -4.86
N ASP A 34 16.43 -12.69 -3.56
CA ASP A 34 15.69 -13.82 -3.02
C ASP A 34 14.17 -13.62 -3.18
N PRO A 35 13.44 -14.68 -3.56
CA PRO A 35 11.97 -14.63 -3.55
C PRO A 35 11.46 -14.51 -2.11
N PHE A 36 10.18 -14.15 -1.97
CA PHE A 36 9.51 -14.33 -0.67
C PHE A 36 9.45 -15.81 -0.31
N GLU A 37 9.71 -16.12 0.95
CA GLU A 37 9.66 -17.49 1.50
C GLU A 37 8.26 -18.10 1.34
N ASP A 38 7.22 -17.33 1.67
CA ASP A 38 5.83 -17.74 1.57
C ASP A 38 4.87 -16.53 1.51
N GLY A 39 3.57 -16.81 1.49
CA GLY A 39 2.53 -15.78 1.50
C GLY A 39 2.47 -14.95 2.79
N ALA A 40 2.98 -15.47 3.92
CA ALA A 40 3.03 -14.75 5.18
C ALA A 40 4.19 -13.74 5.18
N HIS A 41 5.36 -14.12 4.70
CA HIS A 41 6.48 -13.22 4.46
C HIS A 41 6.07 -12.10 3.49
N PHE A 42 5.42 -12.42 2.37
CA PHE A 42 4.90 -11.41 1.45
C PHE A 42 3.88 -10.47 2.12
N THR A 43 2.95 -11.00 2.92
CA THR A 43 1.97 -10.20 3.65
C THR A 43 2.67 -9.23 4.62
N ARG A 44 3.63 -9.73 5.39
CA ARG A 44 4.41 -8.94 6.36
C ARG A 44 5.20 -7.83 5.66
N HIS A 45 5.82 -8.13 4.52
CA HIS A 45 6.52 -7.13 3.73
C HIS A 45 5.60 -5.97 3.34
N LEU A 46 4.38 -6.24 2.86
CA LEU A 46 3.41 -5.18 2.52
C LEU A 46 2.92 -4.41 3.76
N GLU A 47 2.71 -5.10 4.89
CA GLU A 47 2.31 -4.45 6.14
C GLU A 47 3.40 -3.54 6.68
N HIS A 48 4.65 -3.96 6.64
CA HIS A 48 5.78 -3.15 7.11
C HIS A 48 6.09 -2.00 6.14
N THR A 49 6.05 -2.23 4.82
CA THR A 49 6.47 -1.22 3.83
C THR A 49 5.41 -0.19 3.48
N ALA A 50 4.12 -0.54 3.61
CA ALA A 50 3.02 0.36 3.29
C ALA A 50 2.06 0.58 4.47
N GLY A 51 1.80 -0.45 5.27
CA GLY A 51 0.96 -0.35 6.48
C GLY A 51 1.58 0.56 7.54
N HIS A 52 2.82 0.28 7.96
CA HIS A 52 3.52 1.09 8.95
C HIS A 52 3.69 2.54 8.49
N LEU A 53 4.08 2.75 7.23
CA LEU A 53 4.23 4.11 6.69
C LEU A 53 2.92 4.91 6.76
N LEU A 54 1.79 4.30 6.39
CA LEU A 54 0.49 4.94 6.49
C LEU A 54 0.08 5.19 7.95
N LEU A 55 0.39 4.26 8.85
CA LEU A 55 0.13 4.41 10.28
C LEU A 55 0.94 5.57 10.87
N VAL A 56 2.23 5.66 10.59
CA VAL A 56 3.10 6.76 11.02
C VAL A 56 2.59 8.10 10.49
N ALA A 57 2.25 8.17 9.20
CA ALA A 57 1.70 9.39 8.59
C ALA A 57 0.37 9.82 9.24
N ALA A 58 -0.47 8.86 9.62
CA ALA A 58 -1.74 9.14 10.29
C ALA A 58 -1.55 9.59 11.74
N ARG A 59 -0.61 8.99 12.47
CA ARG A 59 -0.26 9.37 13.85
C ARG A 59 0.28 10.79 13.93
N ALA A 60 1.10 11.19 12.96
CA ALA A 60 1.59 12.57 12.85
C ALA A 60 0.46 13.61 12.66
N LEU A 61 -0.74 13.19 12.25
CA LEU A 61 -1.92 14.05 12.10
C LEU A 61 -2.88 13.99 13.29
N GLY A 62 -2.64 13.11 14.27
CA GLY A 62 -3.43 12.98 15.49
C GLY A 62 -3.66 11.53 15.92
N ALA A 63 -4.36 11.37 17.05
CA ALA A 63 -4.69 10.05 17.59
C ALA A 63 -5.59 9.26 16.63
N VAL A 64 -5.18 8.03 16.32
CA VAL A 64 -5.84 7.16 15.34
C VAL A 64 -5.77 5.69 15.77
N GLU A 65 -6.79 4.94 15.39
CA GLU A 65 -6.78 3.48 15.51
C GLU A 65 -5.88 2.85 14.43
N ALA A 66 -5.00 1.96 14.85
CA ALA A 66 -4.03 1.33 13.95
C ALA A 66 -4.69 0.38 12.94
N ALA A 67 -5.66 -0.44 13.38
CA ALA A 67 -6.19 -1.54 12.58
C ALA A 67 -6.80 -1.11 11.22
N PRO A 68 -7.65 -0.06 11.14
CA PRO A 68 -8.13 0.45 9.85
C PRO A 68 -7.01 0.93 8.93
N LEU A 69 -5.96 1.55 9.48
CA LEU A 69 -4.81 2.04 8.72
C LEU A 69 -3.95 0.90 8.19
N MET A 70 -3.73 -0.15 8.99
CA MET A 70 -3.00 -1.34 8.55
C MET A 70 -3.74 -2.07 7.42
N ASP A 71 -5.07 -2.19 7.50
CA ASP A 71 -5.88 -2.76 6.42
C ASP A 71 -5.84 -1.90 5.14
N ALA A 72 -5.91 -0.58 5.28
CA ALA A 72 -5.83 0.37 4.17
C ALA A 72 -4.44 0.34 3.51
N GLY A 73 -3.39 0.35 4.33
CA GLY A 73 -1.99 0.36 3.91
C GLY A 73 -1.59 -0.94 3.24
N TYR A 74 -2.01 -2.10 3.76
CA TYR A 74 -1.82 -3.37 3.05
C TYR A 74 -2.46 -3.35 1.66
N ALA A 75 -3.72 -2.90 1.56
CA ALA A 75 -4.41 -2.85 0.27
C ALA A 75 -3.70 -1.91 -0.71
N HIS A 76 -3.20 -0.77 -0.21
CA HIS A 76 -2.44 0.20 -0.98
C HIS A 76 -1.11 -0.37 -1.47
N GLY A 77 -0.34 -0.98 -0.55
CA GLY A 77 0.91 -1.65 -0.83
C GLY A 77 0.73 -2.73 -1.88
N LEU A 78 -0.29 -3.60 -1.74
CA LEU A 78 -0.58 -4.63 -2.74
C LEU A 78 -0.91 -4.04 -4.12
N ALA A 79 -1.68 -2.96 -4.18
CA ALA A 79 -1.99 -2.29 -5.45
C ALA A 79 -0.74 -1.68 -6.11
N GLY A 80 0.17 -1.11 -5.31
CA GLY A 80 1.48 -0.65 -5.76
C GLY A 80 2.35 -1.81 -6.26
N TRP A 81 2.43 -2.89 -5.48
CA TRP A 81 3.22 -4.07 -5.77
C TRP A 81 2.81 -4.72 -7.09
N LEU A 82 1.51 -4.97 -7.29
CA LEU A 82 1.01 -5.57 -8.54
C LEU A 82 1.29 -4.69 -9.77
N ARG A 83 1.37 -3.37 -9.62
CA ARG A 83 1.81 -2.49 -10.73
C ARG A 83 3.30 -2.58 -11.00
N ALA A 84 4.10 -2.86 -9.97
CA ALA A 84 5.55 -2.99 -10.07
C ALA A 84 6.00 -4.36 -10.59
N VAL A 85 5.16 -5.40 -10.53
CA VAL A 85 5.50 -6.78 -10.95
C VAL A 85 6.24 -6.84 -12.29
N PRO A 86 5.78 -6.23 -13.39
CA PRO A 86 6.48 -6.31 -14.68
C PRO A 86 7.88 -5.70 -14.64
N ALA A 87 8.03 -4.55 -13.97
CA ALA A 87 9.32 -3.88 -13.85
C ALA A 87 10.29 -4.69 -12.97
N LEU A 88 9.78 -5.33 -11.91
CA LEU A 88 10.56 -6.21 -11.05
C LEU A 88 11.01 -7.47 -11.80
N GLU A 89 10.12 -8.10 -12.57
CA GLU A 89 10.46 -9.25 -13.41
C GLU A 89 11.49 -8.89 -14.50
N GLN A 90 11.34 -7.73 -15.15
CA GLN A 90 12.33 -7.21 -16.11
C GLN A 90 13.70 -6.94 -15.48
N ALA A 91 13.73 -6.57 -14.19
CA ALA A 91 14.95 -6.41 -13.41
C ALA A 91 15.53 -7.75 -12.89
N GLY A 92 14.96 -8.90 -13.30
CA GLY A 92 15.40 -10.23 -12.89
C GLY A 92 15.01 -10.62 -11.47
N ARG A 93 13.95 -10.02 -10.92
CA ARG A 93 13.41 -10.32 -9.59
C ARG A 93 12.28 -11.34 -9.68
N VAL A 94 11.96 -11.96 -8.54
CA VAL A 94 10.82 -12.88 -8.40
C VAL A 94 9.80 -12.28 -7.41
N PRO A 95 8.93 -11.34 -7.86
CA PRO A 95 8.09 -10.55 -6.96
C PRO A 95 6.85 -11.29 -6.43
N MET A 96 6.55 -12.50 -6.92
CA MET A 96 5.36 -13.26 -6.59
C MET A 96 5.74 -14.63 -6.02
N VAL A 97 5.15 -15.00 -4.87
CA VAL A 97 5.24 -16.37 -4.31
C VAL A 97 4.59 -17.37 -5.27
N ASP A 98 3.44 -17.00 -5.82
CA ASP A 98 2.70 -17.75 -6.83
C ASP A 98 2.18 -16.79 -7.90
N GLY A 99 2.78 -16.86 -9.09
CA GLY A 99 2.44 -16.00 -10.24
C GLY A 99 1.21 -16.45 -11.04
N ARG A 100 0.57 -17.58 -10.69
CA ARG A 100 -0.60 -18.07 -11.43
C ARG A 100 -1.77 -17.09 -11.33
N ALA A 101 -2.58 -17.02 -12.39
CA ALA A 101 -3.70 -16.10 -12.48
C ALA A 101 -4.68 -16.21 -11.30
N GLU A 102 -4.98 -17.43 -10.84
CA GLU A 102 -5.87 -17.64 -9.69
C GLU A 102 -5.26 -17.15 -8.37
N ALA A 103 -3.95 -17.28 -8.18
CA ALA A 103 -3.26 -16.76 -6.99
C ALA A 103 -3.26 -15.22 -6.97
N VAL A 104 -2.96 -14.59 -8.11
CA VAL A 104 -3.06 -13.13 -8.28
C VAL A 104 -4.49 -12.64 -8.01
N LYS A 105 -5.50 -13.33 -8.53
CA LYS A 105 -6.91 -13.03 -8.28
C LYS A 105 -7.28 -13.13 -6.81
N ALA A 106 -6.83 -14.20 -6.14
CA ALA A 106 -7.05 -14.40 -4.71
C ALA A 106 -6.38 -13.29 -3.87
N LEU A 107 -5.14 -12.91 -4.20
CA LEU A 107 -4.43 -11.80 -3.56
C LEU A 107 -5.20 -10.48 -3.73
N ALA A 108 -5.61 -10.16 -4.95
CA ALA A 108 -6.37 -8.95 -5.23
C ALA A 108 -7.72 -8.92 -4.50
N ALA A 109 -8.41 -10.06 -4.39
CA ALA A 109 -9.62 -10.21 -3.60
C ALA A 109 -9.36 -9.99 -2.09
N LYS A 110 -8.28 -10.55 -1.53
CA LYS A 110 -7.85 -10.31 -0.14
C LYS A 110 -7.60 -8.82 0.11
N GLY A 111 -6.90 -8.14 -0.79
CA GLY A 111 -6.69 -6.69 -0.72
C GLY A 111 -7.99 -5.88 -0.72
N LEU A 112 -8.95 -6.24 -1.58
CA LEU A 112 -10.26 -5.60 -1.62
C LEU A 112 -11.05 -5.82 -0.31
N THR A 113 -10.97 -7.00 0.28
CA THR A 113 -11.59 -7.30 1.57
C THR A 113 -11.02 -6.43 2.69
N ARG A 114 -9.69 -6.28 2.77
CA ARG A 114 -9.05 -5.39 3.76
C ARG A 114 -9.42 -3.93 3.53
N LEU A 115 -9.40 -3.46 2.27
CA LEU A 115 -9.84 -2.11 1.93
C LEU A 115 -11.31 -1.84 2.33
N LYS A 116 -12.19 -2.84 2.20
CA LYS A 116 -13.59 -2.75 2.66
C LYS A 116 -13.67 -2.57 4.18
N ARG A 117 -12.96 -3.40 4.95
CA ARG A 117 -12.90 -3.31 6.42
C ARG A 117 -12.41 -1.94 6.88
N ALA A 118 -11.37 -1.41 6.25
CA ALA A 118 -10.85 -0.09 6.56
C ALA A 118 -11.87 1.02 6.29
N ARG A 119 -12.60 0.95 5.17
CA ARG A 119 -13.66 1.90 4.82
C ARG A 119 -14.88 1.83 5.74
N GLU A 120 -15.25 0.64 6.21
CA GLU A 120 -16.33 0.45 7.19
C GLU A 120 -15.99 1.15 8.51
N LYS A 121 -14.69 1.20 8.86
CA LYS A 121 -14.17 1.87 10.07
C LYS A 121 -13.67 3.29 9.84
N ARG A 122 -14.00 3.93 8.70
CA ARG A 122 -13.48 5.28 8.35
C ARG A 122 -13.72 6.37 9.39
N GLY A 123 -14.75 6.23 10.23
CA GLY A 123 -15.04 7.15 11.32
C GLY A 123 -13.95 7.16 12.40
N GLN A 124 -13.28 6.03 12.63
CA GLN A 124 -12.21 5.86 13.62
C GLN A 124 -10.89 6.52 13.20
N ILE A 125 -10.78 6.92 11.93
CA ILE A 125 -9.57 7.50 11.33
C ILE A 125 -9.87 8.82 10.61
N ALA A 126 -10.94 9.51 11.02
CA ALA A 126 -11.39 10.73 10.38
C ALA A 126 -10.37 11.88 10.50
N ALA A 127 -9.59 11.92 11.60
CA ALA A 127 -8.51 12.89 11.80
C ALA A 127 -7.37 12.73 10.77
N ALA A 128 -7.07 11.50 10.36
CA ALA A 128 -5.98 11.20 9.41
C ALA A 128 -6.43 11.12 7.95
N ARG A 129 -7.58 11.70 7.58
CA ARG A 129 -8.08 11.70 6.19
C ARG A 129 -7.06 12.21 5.15
N PRO A 130 -6.25 13.25 5.41
CA PRO A 130 -5.21 13.68 4.47
C PRO A 130 -4.20 12.57 4.14
N ALA A 131 -3.77 11.77 5.12
CA ALA A 131 -2.84 10.67 4.91
C ALA A 131 -3.40 9.56 4.00
N LEU A 132 -4.73 9.46 3.88
CA LEU A 132 -5.41 8.44 3.08
C LEU A 132 -5.64 8.88 1.63
N LEU A 133 -5.38 10.14 1.27
CA LEU A 133 -5.58 10.64 -0.10
C LEU A 133 -4.86 9.82 -1.19
N PRO A 134 -3.62 9.32 -1.00
CA PRO A 134 -2.93 8.51 -2.00
C PRO A 134 -3.68 7.20 -2.34
N LEU A 135 -4.57 6.73 -1.47
CA LEU A 135 -5.24 5.44 -1.63
C LEU A 135 -6.39 5.45 -2.64
N TRP A 136 -6.72 6.61 -3.20
CA TRP A 136 -7.90 6.81 -4.05
C TRP A 136 -8.01 5.86 -5.28
N GLN A 137 -6.89 5.36 -5.80
CA GLN A 137 -6.85 4.38 -6.91
C GLN A 137 -6.86 2.92 -6.46
N THR A 138 -6.53 2.64 -5.20
CA THR A 138 -6.25 1.30 -4.66
C THR A 138 -7.36 0.31 -5.03
N GLY A 139 -8.61 0.67 -4.73
CA GLY A 139 -9.75 -0.20 -5.02
C GLY A 139 -9.98 -0.45 -6.52
N ALA A 140 -9.67 0.51 -7.38
CA ALA A 140 -9.83 0.34 -8.83
C ALA A 140 -8.74 -0.58 -9.41
N ILE A 141 -7.49 -0.41 -8.97
CA ILE A 141 -6.36 -1.25 -9.37
C ILE A 141 -6.61 -2.70 -8.95
N LEU A 142 -6.95 -2.94 -7.68
CA LEU A 142 -7.21 -4.30 -7.18
C LEU A 142 -8.41 -4.95 -7.88
N LYS A 143 -9.47 -4.19 -8.22
CA LYS A 143 -10.58 -4.71 -9.02
C LYS A 143 -10.13 -5.14 -10.42
N ARG A 144 -9.24 -4.39 -11.09
CA ARG A 144 -8.70 -4.77 -12.40
C ARG A 144 -7.86 -6.05 -12.31
N ALA A 145 -6.96 -6.12 -11.32
CA ALA A 145 -6.14 -7.31 -11.09
C ALA A 145 -6.99 -8.56 -10.78
N ARG A 146 -8.03 -8.43 -9.95
CA ARG A 146 -8.94 -9.54 -9.64
C ARG A 146 -9.73 -10.00 -10.87
N ASN A 147 -10.25 -9.06 -11.66
CA ASN A 147 -11.15 -9.37 -12.77
C ASN A 147 -10.40 -9.91 -14.01
N ASP A 148 -9.16 -9.48 -14.23
CA ASP A 148 -8.31 -9.94 -15.33
C ASP A 148 -6.84 -9.99 -14.87
N PRO A 149 -6.42 -11.07 -14.20
CA PRO A 149 -5.09 -11.19 -13.58
C PRO A 149 -3.92 -11.03 -14.56
N ARG A 150 -4.13 -11.33 -15.85
CA ARG A 150 -3.13 -11.17 -16.91
C ARG A 150 -2.63 -9.72 -17.04
N ARG A 151 -3.47 -8.74 -16.70
CA ARG A 151 -3.10 -7.32 -16.71
C ARG A 151 -1.97 -6.97 -15.76
N VAL A 152 -1.71 -7.79 -14.75
CA VAL A 152 -0.57 -7.62 -13.83
C VAL A 152 0.72 -7.82 -14.61
N ALA A 153 0.91 -9.01 -15.20
CA ALA A 153 2.10 -9.34 -16.00
C ALA A 153 2.28 -8.43 -17.23
N GLU A 154 1.17 -7.99 -17.83
CA GLU A 154 1.20 -7.10 -19.00
C GLU A 154 1.39 -5.61 -18.65
N GLY A 155 1.43 -5.24 -17.36
CA GLY A 155 1.57 -3.83 -16.94
C GLY A 155 0.36 -2.94 -17.28
N ARG A 156 -0.84 -3.51 -17.38
CA ARG A 156 -2.08 -2.82 -17.82
C ARG A 156 -3.06 -2.51 -16.69
N LEU A 157 -2.54 -2.30 -15.48
CA LEU A 157 -3.37 -1.99 -14.30
C LEU A 157 -3.75 -0.52 -14.17
N ASP A 158 -2.97 0.41 -14.71
CA ASP A 158 -3.26 1.84 -14.65
C ASP A 158 -4.36 2.27 -15.63
N SER A 159 -5.02 3.40 -15.33
CA SER A 159 -6.00 4.02 -16.23
C SER A 159 -5.36 5.17 -17.00
N ALA A 160 -6.02 5.59 -18.09
CA ALA A 160 -5.69 6.81 -18.82
C ALA A 160 -5.47 8.03 -17.88
N PRO A 161 -4.37 8.79 -18.05
CA PRO A 161 -3.97 9.88 -17.15
C PRO A 161 -5.01 10.99 -16.92
N ALA A 162 -5.83 11.32 -17.92
CA ALA A 162 -6.80 12.42 -17.83
C ALA A 162 -7.98 12.12 -16.87
N LEU A 163 -8.51 10.90 -16.92
CA LEU A 163 -9.56 10.43 -16.00
C LEU A 163 -9.03 10.29 -14.56
N SER A 164 -7.72 10.19 -14.41
CA SER A 164 -7.05 10.05 -13.12
C SER A 164 -7.08 11.36 -12.32
N ARG A 165 -6.75 12.49 -12.95
CA ARG A 165 -6.67 13.81 -12.29
C ARG A 165 -8.03 14.34 -11.82
N LEU A 166 -9.06 14.24 -12.66
CA LEU A 166 -10.44 14.64 -12.30
C LEU A 166 -10.99 13.83 -11.12
N ARG A 167 -10.67 12.53 -11.07
CA ARG A 167 -11.08 11.66 -9.97
C ARG A 167 -10.34 11.99 -8.69
N LEU A 168 -9.04 12.27 -8.73
CA LEU A 168 -8.29 12.71 -7.55
C LEU A 168 -8.87 13.99 -6.96
N MET A 169 -9.17 15.00 -7.79
CA MET A 169 -9.80 16.25 -7.34
C MET A 169 -11.14 16.01 -6.65
N ALA A 170 -12.01 15.18 -7.24
CA ALA A 170 -13.29 14.82 -6.64
C ALA A 170 -13.13 14.01 -5.32
N ARG A 171 -12.06 13.22 -5.18
CA ARG A 171 -11.78 12.40 -4.00
C ARG A 171 -11.19 13.22 -2.86
N ALA A 172 -10.32 14.17 -3.17
CA ALA A 172 -9.82 15.16 -2.23
C ALA A 172 -10.98 16.01 -1.66
N ALA A 173 -11.90 16.47 -2.51
CA ALA A 173 -13.05 17.25 -2.07
C ALA A 173 -14.08 16.44 -1.25
N SER A 174 -14.25 15.15 -1.55
CA SER A 174 -15.20 14.28 -0.82
C SER A 174 -14.59 13.55 0.38
N GLY A 175 -13.27 13.63 0.56
CA GLY A 175 -12.52 12.86 1.55
C GLY A 175 -12.77 11.35 1.44
N ARG A 176 -13.05 10.85 0.22
CA ARG A 176 -13.29 9.44 -0.07
C ARG A 176 -12.02 8.85 -0.71
N TRP A 177 -11.51 7.78 -0.15
CA TRP A 177 -10.36 7.02 -0.65
C TRP A 177 -10.73 5.56 -0.87
#